data_AF-A5AU38-F1
#
_entry.id   AF-A5AU38-F1
#
_cell.length_a   1.000
_cell.length_b   1.000
_cell.length_c   1.000
_cell.angle_alpha   90.00
_cell.angle_beta   90.00
_cell.angle_gamma   90.00
#
_symmetry.space_group_name_H-M   'P 1'
#
loop_
_entity.id
_entity.type
_entity.pdbx_description
1 polymer ?
#
loop_
_entity_poly.entity_id
_entity_poly.type
_entity_poly.pdbx_seq_one_letter_code
_entity_poly.pdbx_strand_id
1 'polypeptide(L)'
;MKQHLKEMKRLIRELKTSGQVLTDEQQVEVVMRSLPKSEEHMVVNITHNESVKTFDDIVRHLELEVEQLVVARSNEQAYVA
;
A
#
# COMPACT_ATOMS: atom_id res chain seq x y z
N MET A 1 1.25 6.16 6.94
CA MET A 1 0.97 4.76 6.56
C MET A 1 -0.29 4.16 7.17
N LYS A 2 -0.35 3.66 8.43
CA LYS A 2 -1.55 2.93 8.92
C LYS A 2 -2.88 3.65 8.71
N GLN A 3 -2.94 4.96 8.96
CA GLN A 3 -4.15 5.76 8.73
C GLN A 3 -4.49 5.92 7.24
N HIS A 4 -3.47 6.14 6.40
CA HIS A 4 -3.62 6.25 4.95
C HIS A 4 -4.13 4.93 4.33
N LEU A 5 -3.57 3.79 4.75
CA LEU A 5 -4.05 2.46 4.33
C LEU A 5 -5.51 2.21 4.74
N LYS A 6 -5.90 2.68 5.93
CA LYS A 6 -7.27 2.57 6.43
C LYS A 6 -8.25 3.41 5.60
N GLU A 7 -7.85 4.61 5.19
CA GLU A 7 -8.62 5.47 4.29
C GLU A 7 -8.75 4.87 2.89
N MET A 8 -7.67 4.34 2.32
CA MET A 8 -7.71 3.67 1.01
C MET A 8 -8.61 2.43 1.01
N LYS A 9 -8.50 1.59 2.05
CA LYS A 9 -9.37 0.41 2.23
C LYS A 9 -10.84 0.80 2.34
N ARG A 10 -11.14 1.96 2.94
CA ARG A 10 -12.50 2.51 2.99
C ARG A 10 -12.97 2.96 1.60
N LEU A 11 -12.16 3.74 0.88
CA LEU A 11 -12.51 4.26 -0.45
C LEU A 11 -12.80 3.15 -1.46
N ILE A 12 -12.04 2.05 -1.44
CA ILE A 12 -12.29 0.91 -2.33
C ILE A 12 -13.57 0.16 -1.97
N ARG A 13 -13.88 0.05 -0.67
CA ARG A 13 -15.17 -0.49 -0.25
C ARG A 13 -16.32 0.38 -0.75
N GLU A 14 -16.18 1.71 -0.65
CA GLU A 14 -17.17 2.68 -1.14
C GLU A 14 -17.36 2.58 -2.67
N LEU A 15 -16.28 2.44 -3.43
CA LEU A 15 -16.31 2.22 -4.88
C LEU A 15 -16.97 0.88 -5.25
N LYS A 16 -16.72 -0.20 -4.50
CA LYS A 16 -17.41 -1.49 -4.72
C LYS A 16 -18.91 -1.39 -4.42
N THR A 17 -19.31 -0.61 -3.42
CA THR A 17 -20.72 -0.41 -3.06
C THR A 17 -21.49 0.53 -3.99
N SER A 18 -20.81 1.39 -4.78
CA SER A 18 -21.46 2.31 -5.72
C SER A 18 -21.94 1.64 -7.01
N GLY A 19 -21.76 0.32 -7.15
CA GLY A 19 -22.15 -0.44 -8.35
C GLY A 19 -21.17 -0.32 -9.51
N GLN A 20 -20.08 0.43 -9.35
CA GLN A 20 -18.96 0.42 -10.29
C GLN A 20 -18.10 -0.81 -10.03
N VAL A 21 -18.20 -1.82 -10.90
CA VAL A 21 -17.29 -2.96 -10.89
C VAL A 21 -15.98 -2.53 -11.53
N LEU A 22 -15.08 -1.97 -10.72
CA LEU A 22 -13.69 -1.75 -11.12
C LEU A 22 -12.97 -3.10 -11.14
N THR A 23 -12.26 -3.39 -12.22
CA THR A 23 -11.40 -4.58 -12.29
C THR A 23 -10.30 -4.48 -11.23
N ASP A 24 -9.69 -5.61 -10.88
CA ASP A 24 -8.62 -5.61 -9.87
C ASP A 24 -7.43 -4.73 -10.31
N GLU A 25 -7.08 -4.74 -11.60
CA GLU A 25 -6.06 -3.85 -12.17
C GLU A 25 -6.42 -2.37 -12.04
N GLN A 26 -7.68 -1.99 -12.28
CA GLN A 26 -8.14 -0.61 -12.10
C GLN A 26 -8.10 -0.19 -10.62
N GLN A 27 -8.46 -1.09 -9.71
CA GLN A 27 -8.34 -0.84 -8.27
C GLN A 27 -6.88 -0.61 -7.89
N VAL A 28 -5.96 -1.44 -8.40
CA VAL A 28 -4.51 -1.29 -8.18
C VAL A 28 -4.01 0.07 -8.68
N GLU A 29 -4.35 0.46 -9.92
CA GLU A 29 -3.91 1.71 -10.53
C GLU A 29 -4.40 2.94 -9.77
N VAL A 30 -5.69 2.96 -9.37
CA VAL A 30 -6.28 4.05 -8.58
C VAL A 30 -5.57 4.19 -7.23
N VAL A 31 -5.32 3.07 -6.54
CA VAL A 31 -4.63 3.06 -5.25
C VAL A 31 -3.22 3.61 -5.40
N MET A 32 -2.47 3.16 -6.40
CA MET A 32 -1.11 3.64 -6.63
C MET A 32 -1.03 5.13 -6.93
N ARG A 33 -1.96 5.67 -7.71
CA ARG A 33 -2.06 7.11 -7.98
C ARG A 33 -2.46 7.94 -6.76
N SER A 34 -3.10 7.32 -5.78
CA SER A 34 -3.60 7.97 -4.57
C SER A 34 -2.54 8.07 -3.46
N LEU A 35 -1.45 7.31 -3.57
CA LEU A 35 -0.38 7.31 -2.58
C LEU A 35 0.34 8.67 -2.55
N PRO A 36 0.82 9.13 -1.38
CA PRO A 36 1.55 10.38 -1.26
C PRO A 36 2.87 10.31 -2.03
N LYS A 37 3.36 11.45 -2.53
CA LYS A 37 4.68 11.50 -3.20
C LYS A 37 5.84 11.03 -2.33
N SER A 38 5.73 11.17 -1.01
CA SER A 38 6.72 10.62 -0.06
C SER A 38 6.80 9.09 -0.07
N GLU A 39 5.85 8.42 -0.74
CA GLU A 39 5.71 6.97 -0.84
C GLU A 39 5.98 6.45 -2.27
N GLU A 40 6.52 7.30 -3.16
CA GLU A 40 6.79 6.99 -4.57
C GLU A 40 7.76 5.80 -4.75
N HIS A 41 8.68 5.57 -3.81
CA HIS A 41 9.54 4.39 -3.83
C HIS A 41 8.75 3.09 -3.58
N MET A 42 7.75 3.10 -2.70
CA MET A 42 6.89 1.94 -2.44
C MET A 42 5.96 1.67 -3.62
N VAL A 43 5.47 2.74 -4.26
CA VAL A 43 4.73 2.68 -5.55
C VAL A 43 5.56 1.91 -6.57
N VAL A 44 6.83 2.28 -6.78
CA VAL A 44 7.73 1.60 -7.73
C VAL A 44 7.90 0.12 -7.41
N ASN A 45 8.08 -0.27 -6.15
CA ASN A 45 8.20 -1.69 -5.79
C ASN A 45 6.94 -2.50 -6.12
N ILE A 46 5.76 -1.89 -5.98
CA ILE A 46 4.48 -2.52 -6.26
C ILE A 46 4.24 -2.67 -7.76
N THR A 47 4.55 -1.66 -8.58
CA THR A 47 4.35 -1.71 -10.05
C THR A 47 5.20 -2.77 -10.74
N HIS A 48 6.37 -3.09 -10.19
CA HIS A 48 7.27 -4.09 -10.78
C HIS A 48 7.05 -5.51 -10.21
N ASN A 49 6.12 -5.67 -9.28
CA ASN A 49 5.85 -6.94 -8.63
C ASN A 49 4.65 -7.64 -9.28
N GLU A 50 4.92 -8.57 -10.19
CA GLU A 50 3.89 -9.34 -10.93
C GLU A 50 2.96 -10.17 -10.03
N SER A 51 3.32 -10.37 -8.75
CA SER A 51 2.47 -11.06 -7.78
C SER A 51 1.38 -10.17 -7.19
N VAL A 52 1.47 -8.84 -7.34
CA VAL A 52 0.47 -7.89 -6.86
C VAL A 52 -0.59 -7.69 -7.94
N LYS A 53 -1.72 -8.40 -7.81
CA LYS A 53 -2.81 -8.35 -8.80
C LYS A 53 -4.09 -7.76 -8.24
N THR A 54 -4.25 -7.79 -6.92
CA THR A 54 -5.46 -7.34 -6.24
C THR A 54 -5.16 -6.25 -5.23
N PHE A 55 -6.20 -5.55 -4.80
CA PHE A 55 -6.06 -4.58 -3.72
C PHE A 55 -5.56 -5.22 -2.41
N ASP A 56 -5.98 -6.44 -2.10
CA ASP A 56 -5.54 -7.12 -0.87
C ASP A 56 -4.04 -7.45 -0.94
N ASP A 57 -3.50 -7.73 -2.13
CA ASP A 57 -2.06 -7.90 -2.33
C ASP A 57 -1.28 -6.60 -2.09
N ILE A 58 -1.81 -5.45 -2.55
CA ILE A 58 -1.23 -4.14 -2.25
C ILE A 58 -1.20 -3.89 -0.75
N VAL A 59 -2.34 -4.10 -0.06
CA VAL A 59 -2.44 -3.85 1.38
C VAL A 59 -1.42 -4.69 2.13
N ARG A 60 -1.33 -5.99 1.83
CA ARG A 60 -0.37 -6.89 2.45
C ARG A 60 1.08 -6.47 2.18
N HIS A 61 1.40 -6.07 0.94
CA HIS A 61 2.75 -5.62 0.60
C HIS A 61 3.13 -4.34 1.35
N LEU A 62 2.22 -3.35 1.41
CA LEU A 62 2.43 -2.10 2.14
C LEU A 62 2.53 -2.33 3.65
N GLU A 63 1.76 -3.25 4.22
CA GLU A 63 1.89 -3.62 5.64
C GLU A 63 3.28 -4.22 5.95
N LEU A 64 3.80 -5.07 5.07
CA LEU A 64 5.14 -5.67 5.21
C LEU A 64 6.26 -4.63 5.03
N GLU A 65 6.14 -3.69 4.10
CA GLU A 65 7.11 -2.59 3.94
C GLU A 65 7.12 -1.67 5.18
N VAL A 66 5.94 -1.37 5.75
CA VAL A 66 5.83 -0.63 7.01
C VAL A 66 6.51 -1.37 8.16
N GLU A 67 6.28 -2.67 8.28
CA GLU A 67 6.86 -3.50 9.33
C GLU A 67 8.39 -3.55 9.22
N GLN A 68 8.91 -3.76 8.01
CA GLN A 68 10.36 -3.70 7.74
C GLN A 68 10.96 -2.33 8.11
N LEU A 69 10.28 -1.23 7.78
CA LEU A 69 10.74 0.12 8.11
C LEU A 69 10.74 0.38 9.63
N VAL A 70 9.81 -0.22 10.38
CA VAL A 70 9.77 -0.16 11.85
C VAL A 70 10.89 -0.99 12.46
N VAL A 71 11.14 -2.20 11.94
CA VAL A 71 12.22 -3.07 12.39
C VAL A 71 13.60 -2.45 12.11
N ALA A 72 13.81 -1.90 10.92
CA ALA A 72 15.05 -1.21 10.55
C ALA A 72 15.35 -0.04 11.51
N ARG A 73 14.35 0.80 11.81
CA ARG A 73 14.51 1.91 12.76
C ARG A 73 14.76 1.45 14.20
N SER A 74 14.23 0.30 14.59
CA SER A 74 14.47 -0.27 15.92
C SER A 74 15.90 -0.82 16.04
N ASN A 75 16.44 -1.40 14.96
CA ASN A 75 17.80 -1.92 14.91
C ASN A 75 18.86 -0.79 14.84
N GLU A 76 18.56 0.33 14.19
CA GLU A 76 19.44 1.51 14.21
C GLU A 76 19.58 2.10 15.62
N GLN A 77 18.52 2.11 16.44
CA GLN A 77 18.60 2.57 17.83
C GLN A 77 19.39 1.60 18.73
N ALA A 78 19.45 0.32 18.40
CA ALA A 78 20.24 -0.67 19.14
C ALA A 78 21.75 -0.54 18.92
N TYR A 79 22.18 0.15 17.86
CA TYR A 79 23.61 0.31 17.50
C TYR A 79 24.22 1.64 17.99
N VAL A 80 23.43 2.52 18.61
CA VAL A 80 23.86 3.85 19.09
C VAL A 80 23.99 3.91 20.63
N ALA A 81 23.92 2.77 21.32
CA ALA A 81 24.04 2.68 22.79
C ALA A 81 25.43 2.19 23.24
#